data_AF-A0A2V3HYQ5-F1
#
_entry.id   AF-A0A2V3HYQ5-F1
#
_cell.length_a   1.000
_cell.length_b   1.000
_cell.length_c   1.000
_cell.angle_alpha   90.00
_cell.angle_beta   90.00
_cell.angle_gamma   90.00
#
_symmetry.space_group_name_H-M   'P 1'
#
loop_
_entity.id
_entity.type
_entity.pdbx_description
1 polymer ?
#
loop_
_entity_poly.entity_id
_entity_poly.type
_entity_poly.pdbx_seq_one_letter_code
_entity_poly.pdbx_strand_id
1 'polypeptide(L)'
;KTKLPHPPQRIENALEEARFSVDPFIPVDKQVKSAVDEIRPLIPLSFTTVKLAFKIAGANYGSVLSLVREDVLREEWLPDGDWAFTVEVPAGMKIDYIAKVGKRAPDVVVKELD
;
A
#
# COMPACT_ATOMS: atom_id res chain seq x y z
N LYS A 1 -13.71 -4.94 -12.90
CA LYS A 1 -13.81 -4.78 -11.42
C LYS A 1 -12.90 -3.63 -11.03
N THR A 2 -13.40 -2.66 -10.28
CA THR A 2 -12.64 -1.47 -9.82
C THR A 2 -11.42 -1.93 -9.03
N LYS A 3 -10.20 -1.50 -9.39
CA LYS A 3 -8.94 -1.84 -8.68
C LYS A 3 -8.83 -1.14 -7.31
N LEU A 4 -9.97 -0.88 -6.68
CA LEU A 4 -10.08 -0.17 -5.41
C LEU A 4 -10.06 -1.17 -4.26
N PRO A 5 -9.54 -0.78 -3.08
CA PRO A 5 -9.61 -1.61 -1.89
C PRO A 5 -11.06 -1.91 -1.51
N HIS A 6 -11.30 -3.12 -1.01
CA HIS A 6 -12.59 -3.46 -0.42
C HIS A 6 -12.74 -2.78 0.93
N PRO A 7 -13.92 -2.22 1.27
CA PRO A 7 -14.15 -1.63 2.59
C PRO A 7 -13.99 -2.68 3.71
N PRO A 8 -13.53 -2.28 4.92
CA PRO A 8 -13.38 -3.19 6.06
C PRO A 8 -14.67 -3.96 6.39
N GLN A 9 -15.81 -3.26 6.42
CA GLN A 9 -17.12 -3.86 6.67
C GLN A 9 -17.45 -5.00 5.69
N ARG A 10 -16.97 -4.92 4.45
CA ARG A 10 -17.19 -5.95 3.44
C ARG A 10 -16.38 -7.22 3.74
N ILE A 11 -15.16 -7.05 4.25
CA ILE A 11 -14.29 -8.16 4.68
C ILE A 11 -14.88 -8.81 5.93
N GLU A 12 -15.33 -8.01 6.90
CA GLU A 12 -15.97 -8.51 8.13
C GLU A 12 -17.19 -9.38 7.83
N ASN A 13 -18.11 -8.88 7.00
CA ASN A 13 -19.31 -9.64 6.62
C ASN A 13 -18.95 -10.96 5.91
N ALA A 14 -17.89 -10.97 5.09
CA ALA A 14 -17.44 -12.18 4.41
C ALA A 14 -16.78 -13.20 5.34
N LEU A 15 -16.06 -12.73 6.37
CA LEU A 15 -15.48 -13.61 7.40
C LEU A 15 -16.58 -14.25 8.26
N GLU A 16 -17.62 -13.49 8.59
CA GLU A 16 -18.79 -14.00 9.31
C GLU A 16 -19.56 -15.03 8.48
N GLU A 17 -19.78 -14.76 7.19
CA GLU A 17 -20.44 -15.69 6.26
C GLU A 17 -19.60 -16.96 6.02
N ALA A 18 -18.27 -16.82 5.94
CA ALA A 18 -17.34 -17.95 5.86
C ALA A 18 -17.23 -18.74 7.17
N ARG A 19 -17.77 -18.21 8.28
CA ARG A 19 -17.64 -18.78 9.64
C ARG A 19 -16.18 -18.99 10.05
N PHE A 20 -15.31 -18.06 9.66
CA PHE A 20 -13.89 -18.11 9.98
C PHE A 20 -13.69 -18.04 11.50
N SER A 21 -13.00 -19.03 12.08
CA SER A 21 -12.67 -19.05 13.51
C SER A 21 -11.26 -18.51 13.73
N VAL A 22 -11.15 -17.42 14.49
CA VAL A 22 -9.86 -16.79 14.85
C VAL A 22 -9.17 -17.63 15.93
N ASP A 23 -7.92 -18.02 15.71
CA ASP A 23 -7.10 -18.75 16.67
C ASP A 23 -6.19 -17.78 17.44
N PRO A 24 -6.30 -17.65 18.78
CA PRO A 24 -5.48 -16.72 19.55
C PRO A 24 -3.99 -17.09 19.62
N PHE A 25 -3.59 -18.32 19.27
CA PHE A 25 -2.20 -18.80 19.36
C PHE A 25 -1.42 -18.65 18.05
N ILE A 26 -2.11 -18.43 16.92
CA ILE A 26 -1.47 -18.28 15.61
C ILE A 26 -1.13 -16.80 15.37
N PRO A 27 0.07 -16.46 14.86
CA PRO A 27 0.38 -15.09 14.46
C PRO A 27 -0.55 -14.57 13.37
N VAL A 28 -0.88 -13.26 13.43
CA VAL A 28 -1.81 -12.60 12.50
C VAL A 28 -1.43 -12.85 11.03
N ASP A 29 -0.16 -12.76 10.66
CA ASP A 29 0.29 -12.97 9.28
C ASP A 29 -0.10 -14.33 8.70
N LYS A 30 -0.07 -15.37 9.54
CA LYS A 30 -0.50 -16.73 9.14
C LYS A 30 -2.02 -16.82 9.06
N GLN A 31 -2.73 -16.19 10.00
CA GLN A 31 -4.19 -16.17 10.00
C GLN A 31 -4.76 -15.43 8.80
N VAL A 32 -4.14 -14.32 8.39
CA VAL A 32 -4.56 -13.54 7.21
C VAL A 32 -4.58 -14.41 5.95
N LYS A 33 -3.57 -15.27 5.77
CA LYS A 33 -3.52 -16.16 4.61
C LYS A 33 -4.69 -17.15 4.61
N SER A 34 -4.94 -17.82 5.73
CA SER A 34 -6.06 -18.76 5.88
C SER A 34 -7.41 -18.07 5.70
N ALA A 35 -7.59 -16.91 6.34
CA ALA A 35 -8.80 -16.10 6.23
C ALA A 35 -9.09 -15.69 4.77
N VAL A 36 -8.05 -15.29 4.03
CA VAL A 36 -8.20 -14.88 2.64
C VAL A 36 -8.59 -16.04 1.73
N ASP A 37 -8.04 -17.23 1.97
CA ASP A 37 -8.40 -18.43 1.21
C ASP A 37 -9.86 -18.84 1.45
N GLU A 38 -10.37 -18.67 2.68
CA GLU A 38 -11.77 -18.96 3.03
C GLU A 38 -12.78 -17.94 2.46
N ILE A 39 -12.44 -16.65 2.43
CA ILE A 39 -13.34 -15.61 1.87
C ILE A 39 -13.27 -15.50 0.34
N ARG A 40 -12.26 -16.10 -0.30
CA ARG A 40 -12.03 -16.03 -1.76
C ARG A 40 -13.21 -16.51 -2.61
N PRO A 41 -13.94 -17.58 -2.23
CA PRO A 41 -15.13 -18.02 -2.96
C PRO A 41 -16.31 -17.04 -2.83
N LEU A 42 -16.39 -16.31 -1.71
CA LEU A 42 -17.46 -15.34 -1.45
C LEU A 42 -17.19 -13.99 -2.11
N ILE A 43 -15.94 -13.51 -2.00
CA ILE A 43 -15.51 -12.23 -2.56
C ILE A 43 -14.28 -12.43 -3.44
N PRO A 44 -14.32 -11.97 -4.70
CA PRO A 44 -13.17 -12.01 -5.58
C PRO A 44 -12.10 -11.03 -5.09
N LEU A 45 -11.02 -11.58 -4.52
CA LEU A 45 -9.86 -10.85 -4.03
C LEU A 45 -8.63 -11.15 -4.88
N SER A 46 -7.85 -10.11 -5.17
CA SER A 46 -6.57 -10.21 -5.85
C SER A 46 -5.52 -9.43 -5.07
N PHE A 47 -4.41 -10.09 -4.73
CA PHE A 47 -3.22 -9.41 -4.22
C PHE A 47 -2.45 -8.85 -5.40
N THR A 48 -2.67 -7.58 -5.70
CA THR A 48 -1.93 -6.84 -6.72
C THR A 48 -1.05 -5.81 -6.02
N THR A 49 0.24 -5.83 -6.29
CA THR A 49 1.15 -4.74 -5.94
C THR A 49 1.22 -3.74 -7.08
N VAL A 50 1.46 -2.47 -6.74
CA VAL A 50 1.68 -1.39 -7.70
C VAL A 50 3.00 -0.73 -7.39
N LYS A 51 3.74 -0.38 -8.44
CA LYS A 51 4.96 0.41 -8.33
C LYS A 51 4.63 1.88 -8.51
N LEU A 52 5.04 2.68 -7.54
CA LEU A 52 4.80 4.13 -7.54
C LEU A 52 6.15 4.84 -7.62
N ALA A 53 6.29 5.72 -8.59
CA ALA A 53 7.39 6.67 -8.68
C ALA A 53 6.94 8.01 -8.08
N PHE A 54 7.74 8.54 -7.18
CA PHE A 54 7.55 9.83 -6.53
C PHE A 54 8.68 10.76 -6.95
N LYS A 55 8.36 12.02 -7.21
CA LYS A 55 9.32 13.11 -7.42
C LYS A 55 9.01 14.22 -6.41
N ILE A 56 10.02 14.63 -5.65
CA ILE A 56 9.90 15.53 -4.51
C ILE A 56 10.99 16.59 -4.58
N ALA A 57 10.67 17.84 -4.27
CA ALA A 57 11.68 18.88 -4.15
C ALA A 57 12.70 18.57 -3.05
N GLY A 58 13.97 18.86 -3.30
CA GLY A 58 15.05 18.62 -2.33
C GLY A 58 14.81 19.23 -0.94
N ALA A 59 14.03 20.31 -0.84
CA ALA A 59 13.64 20.93 0.42
C ALA A 59 12.87 19.98 1.37
N ASN A 60 12.05 19.08 0.83
CA ASN A 60 11.20 18.17 1.60
C ASN A 60 11.84 16.77 1.80
N TYR A 61 13.00 16.52 1.19
CA TYR A 61 13.72 15.24 1.18
C TYR A 61 13.84 14.60 2.57
N GLY A 62 14.41 15.29 3.55
CA GLY A 62 14.73 14.70 4.86
C GLY A 62 13.48 14.21 5.60
N SER A 63 12.37 14.94 5.47
CA SER A 63 11.10 14.59 6.11
C SER A 63 10.42 13.38 5.45
N VAL A 64 10.54 13.26 4.13
CA VAL A 64 9.95 12.15 3.38
C VAL A 64 10.84 10.92 3.48
N LEU A 65 12.17 11.05 3.37
CA LEU A 65 13.09 9.93 3.48
C LEU A 65 12.87 9.17 4.79
N SER A 66 12.75 9.89 5.90
CA SER A 66 12.51 9.28 7.22
C SER A 66 11.22 8.45 7.28
N LEU A 67 10.24 8.74 6.41
CA LEU A 67 8.94 8.07 6.33
C LEU A 67 8.94 6.84 5.41
N VAL A 68 9.71 6.90 4.32
CA VAL A 68 9.68 5.91 3.23
C VAL A 68 10.93 5.03 3.18
N ARG A 69 11.92 5.26 4.05
CA ARG A 69 13.25 4.61 4.02
C ARG A 69 13.19 3.09 3.84
N GLU A 70 12.24 2.44 4.50
CA GLU A 70 12.09 0.97 4.48
C GLU A 70 11.38 0.46 3.21
N ASP A 71 10.62 1.33 2.54
CA ASP A 71 9.80 1.00 1.37
C ASP A 71 10.48 1.35 0.03
N VAL A 72 11.55 2.15 0.07
CA VAL A 72 12.27 2.62 -1.14
C VAL A 72 13.01 1.46 -1.79
N LEU A 73 12.66 1.17 -3.04
CA LEU A 73 13.35 0.19 -3.88
C LEU A 73 14.51 0.81 -4.66
N ARG A 74 14.31 2.04 -5.14
CA ARG A 74 15.29 2.78 -5.92
C ARG A 74 15.10 4.28 -5.68
N GLU A 75 16.20 4.99 -5.59
CA GLU A 75 16.23 6.44 -5.47
C GLU A 75 17.30 7.05 -6.39
N GLU A 76 17.04 8.26 -6.87
CA GLU A 76 17.97 9.04 -7.69
C GLU A 76 17.76 10.55 -7.47
N TRP A 77 18.85 11.30 -7.51
CA TRP A 77 18.80 12.76 -7.57
C TRP A 77 18.75 13.20 -9.03
N LEU A 78 17.75 14.01 -9.35
CA LEU A 78 17.56 14.56 -10.67
C LEU A 78 18.44 15.82 -10.88
N PRO A 79 18.79 16.16 -12.12
CA PRO A 79 19.65 17.31 -12.41
C PRO A 79 19.07 18.67 -12.02
N ASP A 80 17.75 18.74 -11.82
CA ASP A 80 17.02 19.92 -11.35
C ASP A 80 17.09 20.10 -9.80
N GLY A 81 17.71 19.15 -9.09
CA GLY A 81 17.80 19.16 -7.62
C GLY A 81 16.63 18.49 -6.92
N ASP A 82 15.72 17.89 -7.68
CA ASP A 82 14.63 17.09 -7.13
C ASP A 82 15.11 15.67 -6.82
N TRP A 83 14.47 15.05 -5.83
CA TRP A 83 14.71 13.67 -5.45
C TRP A 83 13.58 12.79 -5.99
N ALA A 84 13.93 11.76 -6.73
CA ALA A 84 13.00 10.77 -7.25
C ALA A 84 13.23 9.42 -6.57
N PHE A 85 12.15 8.72 -6.24
CA PHE A 85 12.24 7.36 -5.69
C PHE A 85 11.07 6.51 -6.14
N THR A 86 11.26 5.19 -6.10
CA THR A 86 10.25 4.19 -6.43
C THR A 86 9.99 3.30 -5.23
N VAL A 87 8.71 3.04 -4.95
CA VAL A 87 8.24 2.11 -3.91
C VAL A 87 7.30 1.08 -4.52
N GLU A 88 7.22 -0.09 -3.90
CA GLU A 88 6.22 -1.09 -4.22
C GLU A 88 5.26 -1.24 -3.05
N VAL A 89 3.97 -0.96 -3.32
CA VAL A 89 2.93 -1.00 -2.29
C VAL A 89 1.74 -1.85 -2.75
N PRO A 90 0.98 -2.46 -1.83
CA PRO A 90 -0.28 -3.10 -2.19
C PRO A 90 -1.24 -2.10 -2.85
N ALA A 91 -1.93 -2.50 -3.93
CA ALA A 91 -2.83 -1.63 -4.68
C ALA A 91 -3.90 -0.97 -3.80
N GLY A 92 -4.36 -1.69 -2.77
CA GLY A 92 -5.32 -1.18 -1.80
C GLY A 92 -4.80 -0.04 -0.92
N MET A 93 -3.48 0.02 -0.68
CA MET A 93 -2.85 1.05 0.15
C MET A 93 -2.33 2.24 -0.68
N LYS A 94 -2.46 2.21 -2.01
CA LYS A 94 -1.96 3.25 -2.89
C LYS A 94 -2.41 4.66 -2.47
N ILE A 95 -3.72 4.83 -2.24
CA ILE A 95 -4.30 6.15 -1.92
C ILE A 95 -3.77 6.65 -0.57
N ASP A 96 -3.73 5.78 0.43
CA ASP A 96 -3.23 6.13 1.76
C ASP A 96 -1.74 6.46 1.73
N TYR A 97 -0.95 5.72 0.95
CA TYR A 97 0.48 5.96 0.81
C TYR A 97 0.77 7.30 0.15
N ILE A 98 0.06 7.62 -0.95
CA ILE A 98 0.17 8.92 -1.62
C ILE A 98 -0.22 10.05 -0.67
N ALA A 99 -1.30 9.90 0.10
CA ALA A 99 -1.71 10.89 1.09
C ALA A 99 -0.69 11.04 2.23
N LYS A 100 -0.05 9.95 2.68
CA LYS A 100 0.99 9.94 3.72
C LYS A 100 2.20 10.78 3.28
N VAL A 101 2.66 10.60 2.04
CA VAL A 101 3.77 11.36 1.45
C VAL A 101 3.35 12.81 1.18
N GLY A 102 2.16 13.02 0.61
CA GLY A 102 1.62 14.35 0.29
C GLY A 102 1.46 15.28 1.50
N LYS A 103 1.22 14.72 2.70
CA LYS A 103 1.21 15.49 3.95
C LYS A 103 2.56 16.11 4.31
N ARG A 104 3.67 15.49 3.89
CA ARG A 104 5.04 15.97 4.14
C ARG A 104 5.57 16.81 2.99
N ALA A 105 5.19 16.47 1.77
CA ALA A 105 5.56 17.18 0.55
C ALA A 105 4.29 17.47 -0.28
N PRO A 106 3.66 18.65 -0.13
CA PRO A 106 2.44 18.99 -0.85
C PRO A 106 2.66 19.18 -2.36
N ASP A 107 3.90 19.41 -2.77
CA ASP A 107 4.39 19.56 -4.15
C ASP A 107 4.82 18.24 -4.81
N VAL A 108 4.53 17.10 -4.17
CA VAL A 108 4.90 15.78 -4.68
C VAL A 108 4.21 15.45 -6.01
N VAL A 109 5.00 14.99 -6.97
CA VAL A 109 4.47 14.41 -8.22
C VAL A 109 4.54 12.90 -8.11
N VAL A 110 3.42 12.23 -8.35
CA VAL A 110 3.31 10.77 -8.28
C VAL A 110 2.97 10.21 -9.66
N LYS A 111 3.65 9.14 -10.06
CA LYS A 111 3.36 8.37 -11.27
C LYS A 111 3.29 6.88 -10.96
N GLU A 112 2.23 6.24 -11.43
CA GLU A 112 2.12 4.78 -11.44
C GLU A 112 3.02 4.21 -12.54
N LEU A 113 3.84 3.22 -12.19
CA LEU A 113 4.63 2.43 -13.14
C LEU A 113 3.85 1.14 -13.39
N ASP A 114 3.57 0.85 -14.67
CA ASP A 114 2.94 -0.39 -15.13
C ASP A 114 3.90 -1.59 -15.04
#